data_AF-A0A357J289-F1
#
_entry.id   AF-A0A357J289-F1
#
_cell.length_a   1.000
_cell.length_b   1.000
_cell.length_c   1.000
_cell.angle_alpha   90.00
_cell.angle_beta   90.00
_cell.angle_gamma   90.00
#
_symmetry.space_group_name_H-M   'P 1'
#
loop_
_entity.id
_entity.type
_entity.pdbx_description
1 polymer ?
#
loop_
_entity_poly.entity_id
_entity_poly.type
_entity_poly.pdbx_seq_one_letter_code
_entity_poly.pdbx_strand_id
1 'polypeptide(L)'
;TFQRENQEPVYGIVKPFRSYNPLWANLHYWKEILDLARKAPTLSEKILIWFRRPGYDPAAPQEPIIIPEVTKATYRKFQIPVQRSRIIYSLLWFGAINGLVFGWLLLENQLGILEFAGLTGWATFSLICLGWILSGRKGWQFGEAARLVFTSFAAYWVHIQLSHGLWAEISAIHAASWLWPALYILCALSLGWIVSLRFKDSDLYASESPAG
;
A
#
# COMPACT_ATOMS: atom_id res chain seq x y z
N THR A 1 -12.49 -48.44 -7.49
CA THR A 1 -11.19 -48.86 -6.93
C THR A 1 -10.43 -47.62 -6.52
N PHE A 2 -9.97 -47.53 -5.27
CA PHE A 2 -9.13 -46.43 -4.82
C PHE A 2 -7.73 -46.59 -5.43
N GLN A 3 -7.19 -45.52 -6.02
CA GLN A 3 -5.85 -45.51 -6.60
C GLN A 3 -4.96 -44.62 -5.73
N ARG A 4 -3.88 -45.19 -5.19
CA ARG A 4 -2.98 -44.49 -4.28
C ARG A 4 -2.16 -43.46 -5.06
N GLU A 5 -2.17 -42.22 -4.59
CA GLU A 5 -1.43 -41.14 -5.23
C GLU A 5 0.07 -41.34 -5.00
N ASN A 6 0.85 -41.41 -6.10
CA ASN A 6 2.29 -41.73 -6.06
C ASN A 6 3.18 -40.49 -5.84
N GLN A 7 2.62 -39.28 -5.98
CA GLN A 7 3.37 -38.02 -5.89
C GLN A 7 2.67 -37.09 -4.90
N GLU A 8 3.48 -36.37 -4.12
CA GLU A 8 2.94 -35.42 -3.15
C GLU A 8 2.46 -34.15 -3.89
N PRO A 9 1.19 -33.74 -3.72
CA PRO A 9 0.64 -32.60 -4.44
C PRO A 9 1.33 -31.30 -4.04
N VAL A 10 1.55 -30.43 -5.02
CA VAL A 10 2.08 -29.08 -4.81
C VAL A 10 0.90 -28.12 -4.62
N TYR A 11 0.67 -27.70 -3.38
CA TYR A 11 -0.41 -26.77 -3.06
C TYR A 11 -0.05 -25.33 -3.44
N GLY A 12 -0.98 -24.62 -4.07
CA GLY A 12 -0.84 -23.20 -4.39
C GLY A 12 -1.55 -22.79 -5.68
N ILE A 13 -1.33 -21.54 -6.08
CA ILE A 13 -1.76 -21.02 -7.38
C ILE A 13 -0.65 -21.20 -8.42
N VAL A 14 -1.04 -21.56 -9.65
CA VAL A 14 -0.10 -21.84 -10.74
C VAL A 14 0.65 -20.58 -11.19
N LYS A 15 -0.03 -19.43 -11.13
CA LYS A 15 0.54 -18.10 -11.43
C LYS A 15 0.66 -17.30 -10.13
N PRO A 16 1.80 -17.33 -9.43
CA PRO A 16 1.96 -16.59 -8.18
C PRO A 16 1.89 -15.09 -8.42
N PHE A 17 1.02 -14.42 -7.68
CA PHE A 17 0.92 -12.96 -7.70
C PHE A 17 2.13 -12.34 -6.97
N ARG A 18 2.96 -11.61 -7.72
CA ARG A 18 4.24 -11.05 -7.22
C ARG A 18 4.09 -9.61 -6.73
N SER A 19 3.06 -9.33 -5.95
CA SER A 19 2.88 -8.00 -5.35
C SER A 19 2.06 -8.09 -4.06
N TYR A 20 2.38 -7.22 -3.10
CA TYR A 20 1.57 -7.02 -1.89
C TYR A 20 0.62 -5.83 -2.01
N ASN A 21 0.52 -5.20 -3.19
CA ASN A 21 -0.36 -4.06 -3.40
C ASN A 21 -1.82 -4.53 -3.59
N PRO A 22 -2.75 -4.21 -2.67
CA PRO A 22 -4.14 -4.67 -2.75
C PRO A 22 -4.89 -4.06 -3.94
N LEU A 23 -4.59 -2.81 -4.31
CA LEU A 23 -5.20 -2.17 -5.49
C LEU A 23 -4.76 -2.89 -6.76
N TRP A 24 -3.47 -3.19 -6.86
CA TRP A 24 -2.94 -3.93 -8.01
C TRP A 24 -3.48 -5.37 -8.08
N ALA A 25 -3.66 -6.02 -6.93
CA ALA A 25 -4.28 -7.35 -6.87
C ALA A 25 -5.69 -7.37 -7.45
N ASN A 26 -6.45 -6.27 -7.34
CA ASN A 26 -7.77 -6.15 -7.95
C ASN A 26 -7.72 -5.66 -9.42
N LEU A 27 -6.76 -4.78 -9.75
CA LEU A 27 -6.69 -4.13 -11.07
C LEU A 27 -5.96 -4.93 -12.15
N HIS A 28 -5.08 -5.87 -11.79
CA HIS A 28 -4.25 -6.57 -12.77
C HIS A 28 -5.05 -7.36 -13.81
N TYR A 29 -6.16 -7.99 -13.41
CA TYR A 29 -7.06 -8.68 -14.34
C TYR A 29 -7.64 -7.76 -15.41
N TRP A 30 -8.02 -6.53 -15.04
CA TRP A 30 -8.52 -5.54 -15.98
C TRP A 30 -7.45 -5.12 -16.98
N LYS A 31 -6.21 -4.98 -16.52
CA LYS A 31 -5.07 -4.73 -17.42
C LYS A 31 -4.85 -5.90 -18.38
N GLU A 32 -4.90 -7.14 -17.90
CA GLU A 32 -4.74 -8.34 -18.73
C GLU A 32 -5.81 -8.40 -19.83
N ILE A 33 -7.08 -8.14 -19.49
CA ILE A 33 -8.18 -8.06 -20.46
C ILE A 33 -7.95 -6.93 -21.47
N LEU A 34 -7.51 -5.76 -21.00
CA LEU A 34 -7.22 -4.63 -21.89
C LEU A 34 -6.06 -4.93 -22.84
N ASP A 35 -5.02 -5.59 -22.36
CA ASP A 35 -3.86 -5.98 -23.17
C ASP A 35 -4.24 -7.09 -24.17
N LEU A 36 -5.13 -8.02 -23.81
CA LEU A 36 -5.74 -8.96 -24.75
C LEU A 36 -6.59 -8.25 -25.81
N ALA A 37 -7.46 -7.32 -25.39
CA ALA A 37 -8.29 -6.53 -26.30
C ALA A 37 -7.45 -5.70 -27.28
N ARG A 38 -6.28 -5.18 -26.86
CA ARG A 38 -5.35 -4.47 -27.76
C ARG A 38 -4.75 -5.38 -28.83
N LYS A 39 -4.51 -6.65 -28.52
CA LYS A 39 -3.96 -7.65 -29.45
C LYS A 39 -4.99 -8.18 -30.44
N ALA A 40 -6.29 -7.97 -30.21
CA ALA A 40 -7.32 -8.48 -31.09
C ALA A 40 -7.29 -7.79 -32.47
N PRO A 41 -7.43 -8.54 -33.57
CA PRO A 41 -7.28 -8.02 -34.94
C PRO A 41 -8.44 -7.11 -35.37
N THR A 42 -9.65 -7.33 -34.85
CA THR A 42 -10.86 -6.60 -35.28
C THR A 42 -11.51 -5.84 -34.13
N LEU A 43 -12.15 -4.69 -34.43
CA LEU A 43 -12.83 -3.86 -33.43
C LEU A 43 -13.99 -4.57 -32.74
N SER A 44 -14.74 -5.40 -33.46
CA SER A 44 -15.80 -6.24 -32.90
C SER A 44 -15.25 -7.20 -31.85
N GLU A 45 -14.09 -7.80 -32.12
CA GLU A 45 -13.44 -8.73 -31.21
C GLU A 45 -12.87 -8.04 -29.96
N LYS A 46 -12.41 -6.79 -30.07
CA LYS A 46 -11.99 -5.99 -28.89
C LYS A 46 -13.12 -5.82 -27.88
N ILE A 47 -14.35 -5.67 -28.34
CA ILE A 47 -15.54 -5.57 -27.48
C ILE A 47 -15.95 -6.95 -26.99
N LEU A 48 -15.89 -7.97 -27.87
CA LEU A 48 -16.32 -9.32 -27.54
C LEU A 48 -15.44 -9.97 -26.45
N ILE A 49 -14.14 -9.66 -26.39
CA ILE A 49 -13.19 -10.19 -25.40
C ILE A 49 -13.68 -10.00 -23.95
N TRP A 50 -14.38 -8.92 -23.65
CA TRP A 50 -14.95 -8.64 -22.32
C TRP A 50 -16.03 -9.64 -21.89
N PHE A 51 -16.65 -10.31 -22.85
CA PHE A 51 -17.70 -11.32 -22.64
C PHE A 51 -17.22 -12.74 -22.95
N ARG A 52 -15.98 -12.91 -23.43
CA ARG A 52 -15.39 -14.23 -23.71
C ARG A 52 -15.05 -14.94 -22.40
N ARG A 53 -14.95 -16.26 -22.51
CA ARG A 53 -14.52 -17.11 -21.38
C ARG A 53 -13.06 -16.80 -21.02
N PRO A 54 -12.69 -16.92 -19.73
CA PRO A 54 -11.29 -16.79 -19.32
C PRO A 54 -10.44 -17.82 -20.06
N GLY A 55 -9.29 -17.38 -20.56
CA GLY A 55 -8.39 -18.19 -21.37
C GLY A 55 -8.62 -18.13 -22.89
N TYR A 56 -9.43 -17.18 -23.36
CA TYR A 56 -9.49 -16.85 -24.78
C TYR A 56 -8.21 -16.12 -25.24
N ASP A 57 -7.58 -16.59 -26.31
CA ASP A 57 -6.49 -15.91 -26.99
C ASP A 57 -6.93 -15.50 -28.41
N PRO A 58 -7.00 -14.20 -28.75
CA PRO A 58 -7.36 -13.76 -30.11
C PRO A 58 -6.33 -14.20 -31.18
N ALA A 59 -5.08 -14.51 -30.81
CA ALA A 59 -4.08 -14.99 -31.75
C ALA A 59 -4.25 -16.50 -32.08
N ALA A 60 -4.81 -17.28 -31.15
CA ALA A 60 -5.02 -18.71 -31.30
C ALA A 60 -6.37 -19.15 -30.67
N PRO A 61 -7.52 -18.80 -31.27
CA PRO A 61 -8.83 -18.96 -30.64
C PRO A 61 -9.26 -20.41 -30.35
N GLN A 62 -8.62 -21.38 -31.01
CA GLN A 62 -8.94 -22.80 -30.94
C GLN A 62 -7.93 -23.60 -30.11
N GLU A 63 -6.80 -23.00 -29.72
CA GLU A 63 -5.77 -23.69 -28.98
C GLU A 63 -6.06 -23.65 -27.47
N PRO A 64 -5.99 -24.80 -26.77
CA PRO A 64 -6.06 -24.81 -25.32
C PRO A 64 -4.86 -24.08 -24.72
N ILE A 65 -5.08 -23.19 -23.74
CA ILE A 65 -3.98 -22.61 -22.97
C ILE A 65 -3.35 -23.72 -22.13
N ILE A 66 -2.11 -24.07 -22.45
CA ILE A 66 -1.31 -25.00 -21.65
C ILE A 66 -0.84 -24.27 -20.41
N ILE A 67 -1.36 -24.68 -19.26
CA ILE A 67 -0.93 -24.19 -17.96
C ILE A 67 0.31 -25.01 -17.55
N PRO A 68 1.49 -24.39 -17.34
CA PRO A 68 2.70 -25.13 -17.00
C PRO A 68 2.56 -25.80 -15.63
N GLU A 69 3.10 -27.01 -15.50
CA GLU A 69 3.12 -27.73 -14.22
C GLU A 69 4.04 -27.03 -13.22
N VAL A 70 3.57 -26.91 -11.97
CA VAL A 70 4.33 -26.27 -10.89
C VAL A 70 4.90 -27.34 -9.97
N THR A 71 6.20 -27.53 -10.03
CA THR A 71 6.94 -28.41 -9.10
C THR A 71 7.34 -27.64 -7.84
N LYS A 72 7.55 -28.35 -6.71
CA LYS A 72 8.06 -27.75 -5.45
C LYS A 72 9.37 -26.98 -5.65
N ALA A 73 10.23 -27.41 -6.57
CA ALA A 73 11.50 -26.74 -6.89
C ALA A 73 11.31 -25.37 -7.58
N THR A 74 10.24 -25.21 -8.37
CA THR A 74 9.94 -24.00 -9.13
C THR A 74 9.09 -23.02 -8.32
N TYR A 75 8.27 -23.52 -7.39
CA TYR A 75 7.42 -22.69 -6.55
C TYR A 75 8.21 -21.95 -5.47
N ARG A 76 8.40 -20.64 -5.66
CA ARG A 76 8.93 -19.74 -4.62
C ARG A 76 7.82 -18.83 -4.12
N LYS A 77 7.55 -18.89 -2.81
CA LYS A 77 6.61 -17.96 -2.15
C LYS A 77 7.14 -16.54 -2.30
N PHE A 78 6.29 -15.65 -2.83
CA PHE A 78 6.66 -14.24 -2.96
C PHE A 78 6.91 -13.66 -1.57
N GLN A 79 8.14 -13.25 -1.28
CA GLN A 79 8.53 -12.61 -0.03
C GLN A 79 9.46 -11.45 -0.34
N ILE A 80 9.18 -10.29 0.26
CA ILE A 80 10.06 -9.13 0.20
C ILE A 80 10.79 -9.08 1.54
N PRO A 81 12.13 -9.12 1.58
CA PRO A 81 12.86 -8.97 2.83
C PRO A 81 12.72 -7.52 3.31
N VAL A 82 11.89 -7.32 4.34
CA VAL A 82 11.70 -6.01 4.96
C VAL A 82 12.55 -5.91 6.22
N GLN A 83 13.31 -4.82 6.34
CA GLN A 83 14.11 -4.55 7.54
C GLN A 83 13.20 -4.38 8.77
N ARG A 84 13.59 -4.95 9.91
CA ARG A 84 12.80 -4.89 11.17
C ARG A 84 12.43 -3.46 11.59
N SER A 85 13.31 -2.49 11.35
CA SER A 85 13.07 -1.07 11.66
C SER A 85 11.86 -0.51 10.88
N ARG A 86 11.69 -0.89 9.60
CA ARG A 86 10.54 -0.49 8.77
C ARG A 86 9.22 -1.07 9.28
N ILE A 87 9.25 -2.29 9.80
CA ILE A 87 8.08 -2.94 10.39
C ILE A 87 7.65 -2.21 11.67
N ILE A 88 8.59 -1.99 12.60
CA ILE A 88 8.33 -1.32 13.88
C ILE A 88 7.82 0.11 13.63
N TYR A 89 8.50 0.86 12.76
CA TYR A 89 8.08 2.20 12.36
C TYR A 89 6.63 2.23 11.84
N SER A 90 6.31 1.33 10.91
CA SER A 90 4.97 1.26 10.31
C SER A 90 3.92 0.86 11.34
N LEU A 91 4.25 -0.03 12.28
CA LEU A 91 3.34 -0.46 13.34
C LEU A 91 3.01 0.68 14.31
N LEU A 92 4.01 1.46 14.73
CA LEU A 92 3.82 2.61 15.61
C LEU A 92 2.94 3.68 14.94
N TRP A 93 3.23 4.03 13.70
CA TRP A 93 2.42 4.99 12.94
C TRP A 93 1.02 4.47 12.66
N PHE A 94 0.85 3.19 12.33
CA PHE A 94 -0.45 2.57 12.15
C PHE A 94 -1.30 2.67 13.42
N GLY A 95 -0.73 2.34 14.58
CA GLY A 95 -1.40 2.48 15.87
C GLY A 95 -1.79 3.93 16.17
N ALA A 96 -0.87 4.88 15.93
CA ALA A 96 -1.12 6.30 16.15
C ALA A 96 -2.25 6.85 15.24
N ILE A 97 -2.23 6.51 13.94
CA ILE A 97 -3.27 6.94 12.99
C ILE A 97 -4.63 6.37 13.40
N ASN A 98 -4.72 5.08 13.71
CA ASN A 98 -5.98 4.46 14.14
C ASN A 98 -6.48 5.05 15.46
N GLY A 99 -5.59 5.25 16.44
CA GLY A 99 -5.95 5.88 17.71
C GLY A 99 -6.49 7.30 17.51
N LEU A 100 -5.86 8.09 16.63
CA LEU A 100 -6.31 9.44 16.30
C LEU A 100 -7.67 9.42 15.61
N VAL A 101 -7.83 8.61 14.55
CA VAL A 101 -9.12 8.49 13.83
C VAL A 101 -10.22 8.02 14.76
N PHE A 102 -9.96 7.02 15.61
CA PHE A 102 -10.91 6.52 16.59
C PHE A 102 -11.29 7.59 17.61
N GLY A 103 -10.31 8.28 18.19
CA GLY A 103 -10.57 9.37 19.14
C GLY A 103 -11.42 10.49 18.53
N TRP A 104 -11.20 10.79 17.24
CA TRP A 104 -11.96 11.78 16.51
C TRP A 104 -13.39 11.32 16.17
N LEU A 105 -13.58 10.03 15.87
CA LEU A 105 -14.90 9.42 15.69
C LEU A 105 -15.75 9.50 16.97
N LEU A 106 -15.14 9.39 18.15
CA LEU A 106 -15.87 9.57 19.42
C LEU A 106 -16.37 11.00 19.63
N LEU A 107 -15.88 11.97 18.86
CA LEU A 107 -16.24 13.37 18.90
C LEU A 107 -17.05 13.80 17.65
N GLU A 108 -17.67 12.84 16.93
CA GLU A 108 -18.30 13.09 15.62
C GLU A 108 -19.30 14.26 15.62
N ASN A 109 -20.07 14.42 16.70
CA ASN A 109 -21.11 15.43 16.83
C ASN A 109 -20.59 16.87 16.77
N GLN A 110 -19.28 17.04 16.89
CA GLN A 110 -18.64 18.33 16.83
C GLN A 110 -18.13 18.62 15.41
N LEU A 111 -17.94 17.64 14.53
CA LEU A 111 -17.20 17.84 13.29
C LEU A 111 -18.06 18.32 12.13
N GLY A 112 -17.55 19.32 11.41
CA GLY A 112 -18.04 19.64 10.09
C GLY A 112 -17.67 18.55 9.07
N ILE A 113 -18.41 18.52 7.97
CA ILE A 113 -18.21 17.54 6.88
C ILE A 113 -16.81 17.67 6.24
N LEU A 114 -16.26 18.89 6.22
CA LEU A 114 -14.95 19.17 5.62
C LEU A 114 -13.81 18.63 6.48
N GLU A 115 -13.93 18.75 7.80
CA GLU A 115 -12.98 18.23 8.78
C GLU A 115 -12.98 16.70 8.75
N PHE A 116 -14.17 16.08 8.70
CA PHE A 116 -14.31 14.63 8.57
C PHE A 116 -13.70 14.09 7.27
N ALA A 117 -14.00 14.74 6.14
CA ALA A 117 -13.44 14.39 4.84
C ALA A 117 -11.91 14.58 4.82
N GLY A 118 -11.41 15.66 5.42
CA GLY A 118 -9.98 15.94 5.56
C GLY A 118 -9.26 14.88 6.38
N LEU A 119 -9.81 14.50 7.55
CA LEU A 119 -9.25 13.45 8.40
C LEU A 119 -9.21 12.10 7.68
N THR A 120 -10.31 11.73 7.02
CA THR A 120 -10.41 10.47 6.28
C THR A 120 -9.44 10.44 5.11
N GLY A 121 -9.31 11.55 4.38
CA GLY A 121 -8.33 11.71 3.31
C GLY A 121 -6.90 11.57 3.81
N TRP A 122 -6.56 12.26 4.91
CA TRP A 122 -5.24 12.18 5.55
C TRP A 122 -4.92 10.75 6.05
N ALA A 123 -5.88 10.09 6.71
CA ALA A 123 -5.70 8.74 7.22
C ALA A 123 -5.50 7.74 6.07
N THR A 124 -6.30 7.83 5.01
CA THR A 124 -6.18 6.99 3.82
C THR A 124 -4.83 7.18 3.14
N PHE A 125 -4.42 8.44 2.92
CA PHE A 125 -3.10 8.76 2.36
C PHE A 125 -1.97 8.19 3.22
N SER A 126 -2.08 8.32 4.54
CA SER A 126 -1.08 7.79 5.47
C SER A 126 -0.97 6.27 5.42
N LEU A 127 -2.09 5.55 5.35
CA LEU A 127 -2.09 4.09 5.20
C LEU A 127 -1.47 3.64 3.87
N ILE A 128 -1.68 4.39 2.77
CA ILE A 128 -1.04 4.11 1.47
C ILE A 128 0.48 4.23 1.60
N CYS A 129 0.98 5.29 2.24
CA CYS A 129 2.42 5.49 2.48
C CYS A 129 3.02 4.36 3.32
N LEU A 130 2.36 3.93 4.41
CA LEU A 130 2.80 2.78 5.21
C LEU A 130 2.85 1.50 4.37
N GLY A 131 1.85 1.28 3.51
CA GLY A 131 1.84 0.17 2.56
C GLY A 131 3.04 0.19 1.61
N TRP A 132 3.47 1.37 1.15
CA TRP A 132 4.66 1.51 0.28
C TRP A 132 5.97 1.19 1.02
N ILE A 133 6.09 1.59 2.29
CA ILE A 133 7.25 1.27 3.14
C ILE A 133 7.40 -0.24 3.30
N LEU A 134 6.31 -0.93 3.63
CA LEU A 134 6.30 -2.39 3.83
C LEU A 134 6.47 -3.16 2.52
N SER A 135 5.96 -2.62 1.40
CA SER A 135 6.12 -3.23 0.08
C SER A 135 7.50 -3.00 -0.54
N GLY A 136 8.37 -2.21 0.10
CA GLY A 136 9.71 -1.91 -0.43
C GLY A 136 9.71 -1.20 -1.79
N ARG A 137 8.64 -0.44 -2.11
CA ARG A 137 8.50 0.22 -3.42
C ARG A 137 9.56 1.30 -3.61
N LYS A 138 10.26 1.34 -4.75
CA LYS A 138 11.19 2.43 -5.08
C LYS A 138 10.47 3.79 -4.98
N GLY A 139 11.04 4.74 -4.24
CA GLY A 139 10.42 6.05 -3.98
C GLY A 139 9.52 6.14 -2.75
N TRP A 140 9.44 5.10 -1.91
CA TRP A 140 8.70 5.15 -0.63
C TRP A 140 9.14 6.31 0.28
N GLN A 141 10.43 6.66 0.24
CA GLN A 141 11.02 7.76 1.01
C GLN A 141 10.39 9.11 0.66
N PHE A 142 10.11 9.35 -0.62
CA PHE A 142 9.47 10.59 -1.08
C PHE A 142 8.01 10.64 -0.63
N GLY A 143 7.28 9.53 -0.77
CA GLY A 143 5.90 9.43 -0.30
C GLY A 143 5.79 9.67 1.21
N GLU A 144 6.74 9.13 1.97
CA GLU A 144 6.78 9.32 3.41
C GLU A 144 7.17 10.75 3.81
N ALA A 145 8.15 11.36 3.14
CA ALA A 145 8.50 12.76 3.36
C ALA A 145 7.31 13.68 3.07
N ALA A 146 6.59 13.45 1.96
CA ALA A 146 5.37 14.18 1.63
C ALA A 146 4.29 14.01 2.71
N ARG A 147 4.10 12.79 3.24
CA ARG A 147 3.19 12.52 4.36
C ARG A 147 3.55 13.29 5.61
N LEU A 148 4.82 13.33 5.99
CA LEU A 148 5.28 14.03 7.19
C LEU A 148 5.14 15.55 7.07
N VAL A 149 5.46 16.12 5.91
CA VAL A 149 5.23 17.55 5.62
C VAL A 149 3.74 17.88 5.67
N PHE A 150 2.90 17.08 5.00
CA PHE A 150 1.45 17.29 4.99
C PHE A 150 0.85 17.15 6.39
N THR A 151 1.27 16.15 7.18
CA THR A 151 0.83 15.96 8.57
C THR A 151 1.25 17.13 9.45
N SER A 152 2.46 17.66 9.26
CA SER A 152 2.94 18.84 10.01
C SER A 152 2.15 20.10 9.64
N PHE A 153 1.85 20.30 8.37
CA PHE A 153 1.03 21.42 7.91
C PHE A 153 -0.42 21.32 8.42
N ALA A 154 -1.02 20.13 8.36
CA ALA A 154 -2.36 19.87 8.89
C ALA A 154 -2.42 20.09 10.41
N ALA A 155 -1.42 19.62 11.16
CA ALA A 155 -1.33 19.88 12.59
C ALA A 155 -1.21 21.38 12.91
N TYR A 156 -0.44 22.12 12.11
CA TYR A 156 -0.30 23.57 12.27
C TYR A 156 -1.60 24.31 11.99
N TRP A 157 -2.31 23.90 10.94
CA TRP A 157 -3.62 24.45 10.60
C TRP A 157 -4.65 24.24 11.72
N VAL A 158 -4.72 23.03 12.27
CA VAL A 158 -5.62 22.74 13.40
C VAL A 158 -5.25 23.55 14.64
N HIS A 159 -3.95 23.72 14.92
CA HIS A 159 -3.49 24.56 16.02
C HIS A 159 -3.92 26.03 15.86
N ILE A 160 -3.86 26.59 14.65
CA ILE A 160 -4.35 27.94 14.35
C ILE A 160 -5.85 28.05 14.65
N GLN A 161 -6.65 27.09 14.15
CA GLN A 161 -8.10 27.13 14.36
C GLN A 161 -8.48 27.07 15.84
N LEU A 162 -7.76 26.25 16.62
CA LEU A 162 -7.92 26.17 18.06
C LEU A 162 -7.56 27.50 18.75
N SER A 163 -6.51 28.18 18.30
CA SER A 163 -6.08 29.48 18.86
C SER A 163 -7.06 30.63 18.57
N HIS A 164 -7.86 30.52 17.51
CA HIS A 164 -8.92 31.48 17.18
C HIS A 164 -10.22 31.24 17.97
N GLY A 165 -10.27 30.27 18.88
CA GLY A 165 -11.40 30.03 19.78
C GLY A 165 -12.54 29.20 19.18
N LEU A 166 -12.41 28.77 17.92
CA LEU A 166 -13.21 27.67 17.40
C LEU A 166 -12.81 26.43 18.22
N TRP A 167 -13.77 25.71 18.79
CA TRP A 167 -13.53 24.54 19.68
C TRP A 167 -13.04 24.84 21.11
N ALA A 168 -13.16 26.08 21.59
CA ALA A 168 -12.78 26.45 22.96
C ALA A 168 -13.47 25.62 24.07
N GLU A 169 -14.63 25.04 23.76
CA GLU A 169 -15.43 24.22 24.68
C GLU A 169 -14.85 22.81 24.92
N ILE A 170 -13.91 22.35 24.08
CA ILE A 170 -13.28 21.04 24.23
C ILE A 170 -12.10 21.16 25.20
N SER A 171 -12.39 21.02 26.49
CA SER A 171 -11.40 21.02 27.59
C SER A 171 -10.29 19.99 27.40
N ALA A 172 -10.59 18.86 26.75
CA ALA A 172 -9.63 17.79 26.46
C ALA A 172 -8.49 18.21 25.53
N ILE A 173 -8.71 19.16 24.61
CA ILE A 173 -7.68 19.59 23.66
C ILE A 173 -6.65 20.52 24.33
N HIS A 174 -7.09 21.36 25.26
CA HIS A 174 -6.21 22.23 26.05
C HIS A 174 -5.30 21.44 26.99
N ALA A 175 -5.84 20.38 27.62
CA ALA A 175 -5.06 19.43 28.43
C ALA A 175 -4.00 18.66 27.61
N ALA A 176 -4.20 18.56 26.29
CA ALA A 176 -3.35 17.83 25.37
C ALA A 176 -2.47 18.74 24.49
N SER A 177 -2.28 20.01 24.86
CA SER A 177 -1.45 20.98 24.13
C SER A 177 0.00 20.52 23.91
N TRP A 178 0.52 19.64 24.77
CA TRP A 178 1.83 19.00 24.63
C TRP A 178 1.91 17.98 23.48
N LEU A 179 0.78 17.49 22.97
CA LEU A 179 0.76 16.57 21.83
C LEU A 179 1.24 17.23 20.54
N TRP A 180 1.02 18.53 20.38
CA TRP A 180 1.45 19.28 19.19
C TRP A 180 2.98 19.31 19.03
N PRO A 181 3.78 19.80 20.00
CA PRO A 181 5.24 19.74 19.91
C PRO A 181 5.75 18.29 19.84
N ALA A 182 5.12 17.35 20.55
CA ALA A 182 5.49 15.94 20.46
C ALA A 182 5.31 15.38 19.04
N LEU A 183 4.22 15.73 18.35
CA LEU A 183 3.96 15.33 16.97
C LEU A 183 5.01 15.91 16.01
N TYR A 184 5.37 17.19 16.15
CA TYR A 184 6.42 17.81 15.32
C TYR A 184 7.79 17.17 15.54
N ILE A 185 8.14 16.86 16.80
CA ILE A 185 9.39 16.15 17.14
C ILE A 185 9.37 14.75 16.52
N LEU A 186 8.26 14.02 16.61
CA LEU A 186 8.11 12.70 15.98
C LEU A 186 8.25 12.77 14.46
N CYS A 187 7.68 13.78 13.81
CA CYS A 187 7.85 14.02 12.37
C CYS A 187 9.32 14.30 12.01
N ALA A 188 10.01 15.14 12.79
CA ALA A 188 11.42 15.47 12.57
C ALA A 188 12.33 14.25 12.76
N LEU A 189 12.11 13.45 13.82
CA LEU A 189 12.84 12.21 14.07
C LEU A 189 12.59 11.18 12.95
N SER A 190 11.35 11.10 12.46
CA SER A 190 10.98 10.22 11.35
C SER A 190 11.68 10.61 10.05
N LEU A 191 11.76 11.91 9.74
CA LEU A 191 12.53 12.43 8.59
C LEU A 191 14.03 12.11 8.74
N GLY A 192 14.61 12.33 9.92
CA GLY A 192 16.02 12.00 10.19
C GLY A 192 16.31 10.50 10.02
N TRP A 193 15.39 9.64 10.47
CA TRP A 193 15.50 8.20 10.29
C TRP A 193 15.43 7.77 8.81
N ILE A 194 14.54 8.38 8.01
CA ILE A 194 14.46 8.12 6.56
C ILE A 194 15.76 8.49 5.86
N VAL A 195 16.34 9.64 6.22
CA VAL A 195 17.64 10.09 5.69
C VAL A 195 18.75 9.10 6.06
N SER A 196 18.79 8.62 7.31
CA SER A 196 19.74 7.60 7.77
C SER A 196 19.62 6.28 6.99
N LEU A 197 18.40 5.85 6.65
CA LEU A 197 18.19 4.64 5.85
C LEU A 197 18.64 4.79 4.40
N ARG A 198 18.53 5.99 3.81
CA ARG A 198 18.98 6.26 2.44
C ARG A 198 20.49 6.00 2.27
N PHE A 199 21.29 6.30 3.28
CA PHE A 199 22.73 6.03 3.28
C PHE A 199 23.05 4.54 3.50
N LYS A 200 22.17 3.78 4.14
CA LYS A 200 22.39 2.36 4.42
C LYS A 200 22.00 1.45 3.24
N ASP A 201 20.96 1.83 2.50
CA ASP A 201 20.54 1.09 1.30
C ASP A 201 21.54 1.29 0.12
N SER A 202 22.26 2.41 0.04
CA SER A 202 23.31 2.60 -0.99
C SER A 202 24.48 1.62 -0.86
N ASP A 203 24.81 1.20 0.37
CA ASP A 203 25.89 0.25 0.62
C ASP A 203 25.48 -1.21 0.32
N LEU A 204 24.20 -1.55 0.52
CA LEU A 204 23.65 -2.88 0.24
C LEU A 204 23.41 -3.14 -1.25
N TYR A 205 23.04 -2.11 -2.02
CA TYR A 205 22.87 -2.22 -3.48
C TYR A 205 24.17 -2.03 -4.27
N ALA A 206 25.23 -1.46 -3.67
CA ALA A 206 26.55 -1.41 -4.29
C ALA A 206 27.20 -2.81 -4.43
N SER A 207 26.80 -3.79 -3.60
CA SER A 207 27.25 -5.19 -3.70
C SER A 207 26.41 -6.06 -4.64
N GLU A 208 25.25 -5.61 -5.09
CA GLU A 208 24.41 -6.32 -6.06
C GLU A 208 24.33 -5.52 -7.37
N SER A 209 25.44 -5.51 -8.10
CA SER A 209 25.42 -5.25 -9.53
C SER A 209 24.47 -6.26 -10.20
N PRO A 210 23.49 -5.85 -11.01
CA PRO A 210 22.78 -6.79 -11.86
C PRO A 210 23.75 -7.22 -12.96
N ALA A 211 24.32 -8.41 -12.79
CA ALA A 211 24.68 -9.21 -13.94
C ALA A 211 23.37 -9.52 -14.71
N GLY A 212 23.16 -8.86 -15.84
CA GLY A 212 22.10 -9.16 -16.81
C GLY A 212 20.92 -8.20 -16.81
#